data_AF-A0ABD6F1Z9-F1
#
_entry.id   AF-A0ABD6F1Z9-F1
#
_cell.length_a   1.000
_cell.length_b   1.000
_cell.length_c   1.000
_cell.angle_alpha   90.00
_cell.angle_beta   90.00
_cell.angle_gamma   90.00
#
_symmetry.space_group_name_H-M   'P 1'
#
loop_
_entity.id
_entity.type
_entity.pdbx_description
1 polymer ?
#
loop_
_entity_poly.entity_id
_entity_poly.type
_entity_poly.pdbx_seq_one_letter_code
_entity_poly.pdbx_strand_id
1 'polypeptide(L)'
;MRRARELSSDICMKEFKWQSGGEDTVEQDGQDTRSYSPPFAVWNEHLPTDTQLVWSWFCVYMDNRMSVNSLASDLNAPFTSVYFLKKPNKPTTIQNAKDSFYLFESSVNPPHFEFVVNGGRERFDVGRGPKNFWRALLLFIQHIRLFCNKHIDHLSIDETGINLSCVLD
;
A
#
# COMPACT_ATOMS: atom_id res chain seq x y z
N MET A 1 8.83 15.79 2.80
CA MET A 1 8.94 14.44 3.40
C MET A 1 10.32 13.87 3.14
N ARG A 2 11.13 13.64 4.19
CA ARG A 2 12.49 13.07 4.10
C ARG A 2 12.46 11.58 3.71
N ARG A 3 11.60 10.79 4.36
CA ARG A 3 11.51 9.34 4.12
C ARG A 3 11.17 8.96 2.68
N ALA A 4 10.28 9.72 2.03
CA ALA A 4 9.96 9.53 0.61
C ALA A 4 11.20 9.66 -0.29
N ARG A 5 12.07 10.64 -0.01
CA ARG A 5 13.32 10.84 -0.77
C ARG A 5 14.33 9.72 -0.52
N GLU A 6 14.39 9.20 0.70
CA GLU A 6 15.26 8.07 1.05
C GLU A 6 14.82 6.79 0.34
N LEU A 7 13.52 6.47 0.39
CA LEU A 7 12.96 5.30 -0.28
C LEU A 7 13.10 5.38 -1.80
N SER A 8 12.95 6.58 -2.38
CA SER A 8 13.09 6.83 -3.82
C SER A 8 14.54 7.05 -4.28
N SER A 9 15.53 6.88 -3.40
CA SER A 9 16.94 7.17 -3.74
C SER A 9 17.53 6.17 -4.74
N ASP A 10 16.87 5.02 -4.91
CA ASP A 10 17.26 3.95 -5.80
C ASP A 10 16.01 3.25 -6.37
N ILE A 11 16.16 2.65 -7.55
CA ILE A 11 15.06 1.96 -8.26
C ILE A 11 14.51 0.75 -7.49
N CYS A 12 15.32 0.14 -6.62
CA CYS A 12 14.96 -1.06 -5.86
C CYS A 12 14.47 -0.75 -4.44
N MET A 13 14.36 0.54 -4.06
CA MET A 13 14.07 0.96 -2.68
C MET A 13 14.94 0.24 -1.63
N LYS A 14 16.26 0.21 -1.84
CA LYS A 14 17.22 -0.55 -0.99
C LYS A 14 17.11 -0.27 0.52
N GLU A 15 16.66 0.93 0.90
CA GLU A 15 16.50 1.37 2.30
C GLU A 15 15.13 1.00 2.90
N PHE A 16 14.30 0.24 2.16
CA PHE A 16 12.98 -0.18 2.58
C PHE A 16 13.03 -1.13 3.78
N LYS A 17 12.38 -0.74 4.87
CA LYS A 17 12.25 -1.49 6.11
C LYS A 17 10.78 -1.84 6.33
N TRP A 18 10.38 -3.03 5.89
CA TRP A 18 8.95 -3.42 5.80
C TRP A 18 8.11 -3.25 7.09
N GLN A 19 8.70 -3.44 8.28
CA GLN A 19 8.00 -3.39 9.58
C GLN A 19 8.40 -2.18 10.44
N SER A 20 9.15 -1.23 9.90
CA SER A 20 9.55 -0.01 10.59
C SER A 20 9.62 1.14 9.60
N GLY A 21 10.19 2.28 9.98
CA GLY A 21 10.61 3.29 9.01
C GLY A 21 12.10 3.57 9.13
N GLY A 22 12.47 4.85 8.95
CA GLY A 22 13.85 5.33 8.96
C GLY A 22 14.39 5.72 10.34
N GLU A 23 15.23 6.75 10.37
CA GLU A 23 15.70 7.43 11.57
C GLU A 23 15.38 8.92 11.39
N ASP A 24 14.66 9.51 12.33
CA ASP A 24 14.35 10.94 12.30
C ASP A 24 15.43 11.72 13.05
N THR A 25 15.96 12.79 12.47
CA THR A 25 16.82 13.73 13.21
C THR A 25 15.97 14.52 14.19
N VAL A 26 16.34 14.51 15.48
CA VAL A 26 15.70 15.36 16.48
C VAL A 26 16.43 16.71 16.46
N GLU A 27 15.71 17.79 16.18
CA GLU A 27 16.21 19.14 16.45
C GLU A 27 16.32 19.31 17.97
N GLN A 28 17.54 19.50 18.47
CA GLN A 28 17.77 19.77 19.89
C GLN A 28 17.29 21.18 20.22
N ASP A 29 16.03 21.29 20.61
CA ASP A 29 15.49 22.54 21.14
C ASP A 29 16.00 22.72 22.59
N GLY A 30 17.14 23.37 22.73
CA GLY A 30 17.56 24.11 23.93
C GLY A 30 17.68 23.38 25.28
N GLN A 31 17.73 22.04 25.35
CA GLN A 31 17.78 21.33 26.65
C GLN A 31 19.20 20.94 27.12
N ASP A 32 19.44 21.27 28.38
CA ASP A 32 20.62 21.06 29.23
C ASP A 32 21.59 19.93 28.85
N THR A 33 22.87 20.31 28.81
CA THR A 33 24.09 19.53 28.53
C THR A 33 24.41 18.40 29.53
N ARG A 34 23.45 17.53 29.89
CA ARG A 34 23.72 16.35 30.76
C ARG A 34 23.00 15.05 30.39
N SER A 35 22.21 15.00 29.33
CA SER A 35 21.63 13.75 28.82
C SER A 35 22.30 13.36 27.50
N TYR A 36 22.85 12.14 27.41
CA TYR A 36 23.28 11.56 26.13
C TYR A 36 22.03 11.14 25.34
N SER A 37 21.35 12.12 24.75
CA SER A 37 20.26 11.88 23.81
C SER A 37 20.88 11.71 22.41
N PRO A 38 20.70 10.57 21.73
CA PRO A 38 21.18 10.41 20.37
C PRO A 38 20.64 11.53 19.46
N PRO A 39 21.41 12.01 18.47
CA PRO A 39 20.94 13.03 17.51
C PRO A 39 19.83 12.53 16.58
N PHE A 40 19.41 11.27 16.73
CA PHE A 40 18.40 10.60 15.93
C PHE A 40 17.36 9.94 16.85
N ALA A 41 16.07 10.21 16.60
CA ALA A 41 14.96 9.44 17.12
C ALA A 41 14.76 8.21 16.25
N VAL A 42 14.73 7.04 16.90
CA VAL A 42 14.35 5.79 16.26
C VAL A 42 12.88 5.88 15.87
N TRP A 43 12.57 5.59 14.61
CA TRP A 43 11.20 5.52 14.11
C TRP A 43 10.39 4.52 14.93
N ASN A 44 9.51 5.04 15.76
CA ASN A 44 8.79 4.25 16.75
C ASN A 44 7.47 3.69 16.19
N GLU A 45 6.78 2.88 16.99
CA GLU A 45 5.54 2.19 16.63
C GLU A 45 4.33 3.11 16.39
N HIS A 46 4.42 4.40 16.73
CA HIS A 46 3.36 5.38 16.46
C HIS A 46 3.45 5.97 15.05
N LEU A 47 4.58 5.78 14.37
CA LEU A 47 4.77 6.22 12.99
C LEU A 47 4.46 5.08 12.02
N PRO A 48 3.97 5.39 10.80
CA PRO A 48 3.69 4.37 9.79
C PRO A 48 4.97 3.66 9.37
N THR A 49 4.91 2.35 9.18
CA THR A 49 5.99 1.58 8.56
C THR A 49 6.18 1.99 7.10
N ASP A 50 7.33 1.68 6.49
CA ASP A 50 7.56 1.94 5.06
C ASP A 50 6.53 1.21 4.20
N THR A 51 6.10 0.00 4.59
CA THR A 51 5.01 -0.71 3.90
C THR A 51 3.74 0.13 3.85
N GLN A 52 3.38 0.74 4.97
CA GLN A 52 2.19 1.58 5.07
C GLN A 52 2.35 2.89 4.30
N LEU A 53 3.54 3.48 4.31
CA LEU A 53 3.85 4.67 3.51
C LEU A 53 3.72 4.38 2.02
N VAL A 54 4.42 3.35 1.53
CA VAL A 54 4.40 2.97 0.11
C VAL A 54 2.98 2.62 -0.34
N TRP A 55 2.25 1.82 0.45
CA TRP A 55 0.86 1.50 0.15
C TRP A 55 -0.03 2.75 0.12
N SER A 56 0.13 3.66 1.08
CA SER A 56 -0.64 4.91 1.11
C SER A 56 -0.37 5.79 -0.11
N TRP A 57 0.89 5.88 -0.56
CA TRP A 57 1.24 6.65 -1.76
C TRP A 57 0.71 5.99 -3.02
N PHE A 58 0.73 4.66 -3.09
CA PHE A 58 0.13 3.91 -4.19
C PHE A 58 -1.38 4.16 -4.25
N CYS A 59 -2.09 4.05 -3.12
CA CYS A 59 -3.51 4.36 -3.01
C CYS A 59 -3.82 5.79 -3.48
N VAL A 60 -3.12 6.79 -2.94
CA VAL A 60 -3.30 8.20 -3.34
C VAL A 60 -3.03 8.40 -4.83
N TYR A 61 -1.97 7.79 -5.37
CA TYR A 61 -1.69 7.84 -6.80
C TYR A 61 -2.85 7.26 -7.62
N MET A 62 -3.34 6.08 -7.26
CA MET A 62 -4.44 5.42 -7.97
C MET A 62 -5.76 6.18 -7.85
N ASP A 63 -6.11 6.67 -6.65
CA ASP A 63 -7.30 7.47 -6.40
C ASP A 63 -7.34 8.73 -7.29
N ASN A 64 -6.18 9.37 -7.52
CA ASN A 64 -6.08 10.53 -8.43
C ASN A 64 -6.13 10.17 -9.92
N ARG A 65 -5.86 8.91 -10.29
CA ARG A 65 -5.89 8.43 -11.67
C ARG A 65 -7.25 7.90 -12.09
N MET A 66 -8.07 7.47 -11.13
CA MET A 66 -9.40 6.95 -11.40
C MET A 66 -10.42 8.10 -11.45
N SER A 67 -11.36 8.00 -12.39
CA SER A 67 -12.55 8.85 -12.37
C SER A 67 -13.39 8.55 -11.13
N VAL A 68 -14.26 9.49 -10.75
CA VAL A 68 -15.23 9.28 -9.66
C VAL A 68 -16.06 8.03 -9.98
N ASN A 69 -15.86 6.98 -9.18
CA ASN A 69 -16.64 5.76 -9.28
C ASN A 69 -17.94 5.97 -8.49
N SER A 70 -19.09 5.97 -9.17
CA SER A 70 -20.39 6.18 -8.53
C SER A 70 -20.76 5.09 -7.51
N LEU A 71 -20.06 3.96 -7.54
CA LEU A 71 -20.23 2.86 -6.61
C LEU A 71 -19.27 2.99 -5.41
N ALA A 72 -18.20 3.77 -5.49
CA ALA A 72 -17.27 3.96 -4.38
C ALA A 72 -17.99 4.51 -3.13
N SER A 73 -17.72 3.92 -1.97
CA SER A 73 -18.26 4.43 -0.69
C SER A 73 -17.65 5.77 -0.30
N ASP A 74 -16.45 6.07 -0.81
CA ASP A 74 -15.81 7.37 -0.72
C ASP A 74 -15.47 7.87 -2.13
N LEU A 75 -16.16 8.92 -2.55
CA LEU A 75 -15.99 9.52 -3.88
C LEU A 75 -14.63 10.20 -4.05
N ASN A 76 -13.95 10.55 -2.95
CA ASN A 76 -12.60 11.13 -2.98
C ASN A 76 -11.50 10.06 -3.00
N ALA A 77 -11.85 8.80 -2.77
CA ALA A 77 -10.94 7.67 -2.76
C ALA A 77 -11.52 6.47 -3.54
N PRO A 78 -11.77 6.63 -4.86
CA PRO A 78 -12.47 5.64 -5.68
C PRO A 78 -11.70 4.31 -5.83
N PHE A 79 -10.37 4.34 -5.82
CA PHE A 79 -9.56 3.12 -5.81
C PHE A 79 -9.58 2.50 -4.42
N THR A 80 -9.24 3.28 -3.39
CA THR A 80 -9.04 2.78 -2.03
C THR A 80 -10.32 2.20 -1.44
N SER A 81 -11.47 2.84 -1.67
CA SER A 81 -12.76 2.36 -1.15
C SER A 81 -13.24 1.02 -1.75
N VAL A 82 -12.74 0.66 -2.94
CA VAL A 82 -13.11 -0.57 -3.64
C VAL A 82 -12.06 -1.66 -3.43
N TYR A 83 -10.79 -1.33 -3.65
CA TYR A 83 -9.69 -2.30 -3.77
C TYR A 83 -8.84 -2.45 -2.51
N PHE A 84 -9.18 -1.75 -1.41
CA PHE A 84 -8.51 -1.90 -0.14
C PHE A 84 -9.48 -2.21 1.00
N LEU A 85 -9.13 -3.19 1.82
CA LEU A 85 -9.79 -3.46 3.09
C LEU A 85 -8.74 -3.49 4.19
N LYS A 86 -9.04 -2.86 5.32
CA LYS A 86 -8.15 -2.82 6.49
C LYS A 86 -8.87 -3.33 7.72
N LYS A 87 -8.25 -4.25 8.47
CA LYS A 87 -8.78 -4.69 9.78
C LYS A 87 -8.84 -3.50 10.75
N PRO A 88 -9.91 -3.31 11.54
CA PRO A 88 -11.04 -4.21 11.79
C PRO A 88 -12.27 -4.02 10.89
N ASN A 89 -12.17 -3.24 9.80
CA ASN A 89 -13.30 -2.98 8.93
C ASN A 89 -13.80 -4.28 8.28
N LYS A 90 -15.11 -4.33 8.04
CA LYS A 90 -15.76 -5.44 7.34
C LYS A 90 -15.82 -5.12 5.84
N PRO A 91 -15.81 -6.14 4.95
CA PRO A 91 -15.96 -5.92 3.53
C PRO A 91 -17.28 -5.20 3.20
N THR A 92 -17.23 -4.22 2.30
CA THR A 92 -18.41 -3.51 1.81
C THR A 92 -19.27 -4.38 0.89
N THR A 93 -20.47 -3.92 0.52
CA THR A 93 -21.33 -4.61 -0.45
C THR A 93 -20.59 -4.88 -1.77
N ILE A 94 -19.76 -3.94 -2.23
CA ILE A 94 -18.97 -4.08 -3.46
C ILE A 94 -17.89 -5.14 -3.27
N GLN A 95 -17.18 -5.13 -2.16
CA GLN A 95 -16.15 -6.13 -1.87
C GLN A 95 -16.71 -7.54 -1.67
N ASN A 96 -17.99 -7.67 -1.31
CA ASN A 96 -18.69 -8.96 -1.25
C ASN A 96 -19.34 -9.38 -2.58
N ALA A 97 -19.35 -8.51 -3.60
CA ALA A 97 -19.95 -8.82 -4.88
C ALA A 97 -19.18 -9.95 -5.58
N LYS A 98 -19.90 -10.69 -6.43
CA LYS A 98 -19.30 -11.75 -7.25
C LYS A 98 -18.22 -11.12 -8.14
N ASP A 99 -17.09 -11.82 -8.27
CA ASP A 99 -15.92 -11.42 -9.07
C ASP A 99 -15.15 -10.19 -8.53
N SER A 100 -15.55 -9.62 -7.38
CA SER A 100 -14.77 -8.58 -6.71
C SER A 100 -13.46 -9.11 -6.14
N PHE A 101 -12.43 -8.27 -6.21
CA PHE A 101 -11.10 -8.53 -5.67
C PHE A 101 -10.53 -7.27 -5.01
N TYR A 102 -9.67 -7.45 -4.02
CA TYR A 102 -9.05 -6.36 -3.25
C TYR A 102 -7.85 -6.86 -2.45
N LEU A 103 -7.02 -5.93 -1.97
CA LEU A 103 -5.99 -6.22 -0.99
C LEU A 103 -6.54 -6.03 0.42
N PHE A 104 -6.28 -7.00 1.30
CA PHE A 104 -6.70 -6.97 2.70
C PHE A 104 -5.48 -6.84 3.63
N GLU A 105 -5.37 -5.73 4.37
CA GLU A 105 -4.41 -5.56 5.46
C GLU A 105 -4.97 -6.23 6.74
N SER A 106 -4.56 -7.48 6.99
CA SER A 106 -5.04 -8.29 8.11
C SER A 106 -4.30 -8.01 9.43
N SER A 107 -3.13 -7.37 9.35
CA SER A 107 -2.34 -6.88 10.49
C SER A 107 -1.65 -5.58 10.12
N VAL A 108 -1.66 -4.62 11.06
CA VAL A 108 -1.06 -3.28 10.91
C VAL A 108 0.41 -3.28 11.35
N ASN A 109 0.71 -4.00 12.44
CA ASN A 109 2.07 -4.12 12.96
C ASN A 109 2.29 -5.53 13.56
N PRO A 110 3.16 -6.37 12.96
CA PRO A 110 3.82 -6.15 11.68
C PRO A 110 2.80 -6.10 10.51
N PRO A 111 3.05 -5.31 9.44
CA PRO A 111 2.17 -5.24 8.29
C PRO A 111 1.98 -6.60 7.62
N HIS A 112 0.74 -6.95 7.29
CA HIS A 112 0.42 -8.19 6.59
C HIS A 112 -0.74 -7.99 5.62
N PHE A 113 -0.50 -8.32 4.36
CA PHE A 113 -1.40 -8.20 3.24
C PHE A 113 -1.76 -9.57 2.67
N GLU A 114 -3.04 -9.75 2.39
CA GLU A 114 -3.63 -10.89 1.70
C GLU A 114 -4.28 -10.39 0.41
N PHE A 115 -4.17 -11.15 -0.68
CA PHE A 115 -4.92 -10.86 -1.91
C PHE A 115 -6.24 -11.63 -1.90
N VAL A 116 -7.36 -10.93 -2.02
CA VAL A 116 -8.69 -11.49 -1.88
C VAL A 116 -9.42 -11.42 -3.21
N VAL A 117 -10.08 -12.52 -3.62
CA VAL A 117 -10.85 -12.61 -4.87
C VAL A 117 -12.23 -13.24 -4.62
N ASN A 118 -13.06 -13.26 -5.66
CA ASN A 118 -14.37 -13.91 -5.67
C ASN A 118 -15.28 -13.44 -4.53
N GLY A 119 -15.27 -12.14 -4.26
CA GLY A 119 -16.11 -11.54 -3.22
C GLY A 119 -15.74 -11.97 -1.80
N GLY A 120 -14.47 -12.30 -1.54
CA GLY A 120 -14.02 -12.74 -0.22
C GLY A 120 -13.96 -14.25 0.00
N ARG A 121 -14.36 -15.05 -0.99
CA ARG A 121 -14.40 -16.52 -0.91
C ARG A 121 -13.02 -17.15 -0.95
N GLU A 122 -12.10 -16.53 -1.67
CA GLU A 122 -10.72 -17.00 -1.81
C GLU A 122 -9.76 -15.93 -1.33
N ARG A 123 -8.75 -16.35 -0.56
CA ARG A 123 -7.72 -15.49 -0.01
C ARG A 123 -6.36 -16.13 -0.26
N PHE A 124 -5.48 -15.38 -0.88
CA PHE A 124 -4.09 -15.75 -1.12
C PHE A 124 -3.21 -15.07 -0.06
N ASP A 125 -2.80 -15.86 0.93
CA ASP A 125 -1.71 -15.49 1.84
C ASP A 125 -0.37 -15.86 1.19
N VAL A 126 0.43 -14.85 0.89
CA VAL A 126 1.75 -14.99 0.24
C VAL A 126 2.91 -15.16 1.23
N GLY A 127 2.59 -15.49 2.48
CA GLY A 127 3.52 -15.64 3.59
C GLY A 127 3.87 -14.30 4.23
N ARG A 128 4.35 -14.34 5.48
CA ARG A 128 4.73 -13.14 6.26
C ARG A 128 6.13 -12.62 5.92
N GLY A 129 6.40 -11.39 6.35
CA GLY A 129 7.74 -10.79 6.33
C GLY A 129 7.96 -9.83 5.15
N PRO A 130 9.23 -9.51 4.83
CA PRO A 130 9.58 -8.37 3.97
C PRO A 130 9.08 -8.47 2.53
N LYS A 131 8.78 -9.68 2.06
CA LYS A 131 8.30 -9.93 0.69
C LYS A 131 6.77 -9.94 0.59
N ASN A 132 6.05 -9.94 1.72
CA ASN A 132 4.60 -10.12 1.75
C ASN A 132 3.87 -9.05 0.94
N PHE A 133 4.09 -7.77 1.28
CA PHE A 133 3.45 -6.65 0.61
C PHE A 133 3.67 -6.66 -0.90
N TRP A 134 4.93 -6.79 -1.33
CA TRP A 134 5.29 -6.80 -2.74
C TRP A 134 4.65 -7.96 -3.50
N ARG A 135 4.65 -9.17 -2.94
CA ARG A 135 4.00 -10.33 -3.56
C ARG A 135 2.49 -10.15 -3.68
N ALA A 136 1.84 -9.62 -2.64
CA ALA A 136 0.41 -9.35 -2.68
C ALA A 136 0.06 -8.29 -3.74
N LEU A 137 0.84 -7.22 -3.83
CA LEU A 137 0.70 -6.20 -4.86
C LEU A 137 0.91 -6.75 -6.27
N LEU A 138 1.93 -7.59 -6.48
CA LEU A 138 2.15 -8.24 -7.77
C LEU A 138 1.00 -9.17 -8.16
N LEU A 139 0.44 -9.94 -7.21
CA LEU A 139 -0.76 -10.75 -7.48
C LEU A 139 -1.96 -9.90 -7.86
N PHE A 140 -2.15 -8.76 -7.20
CA PHE A 140 -3.21 -7.81 -7.52
C PHE A 140 -3.09 -7.29 -8.97
N ILE A 141 -1.89 -6.82 -9.37
CA ILE A 141 -1.65 -6.31 -10.73
C ILE A 141 -1.76 -7.45 -11.75
N GLN A 142 -1.24 -8.63 -11.44
CA GLN A 142 -1.35 -9.82 -12.29
C GLN A 142 -2.81 -10.23 -12.52
N HIS A 143 -3.64 -10.13 -11.49
CA HIS A 143 -5.08 -10.42 -11.60
C HIS A 143 -5.76 -9.47 -12.58
N ILE A 144 -5.47 -8.17 -12.49
CA ILE A 144 -5.99 -7.17 -13.44
C ILE A 144 -5.56 -7.49 -14.87
N ARG A 145 -4.28 -7.85 -15.06
CA ARG A 145 -3.73 -8.22 -16.37
C ARG A 145 -4.42 -9.44 -16.98
N LEU A 146 -4.70 -10.47 -16.19
CA LEU A 146 -5.24 -11.74 -16.68
C LEU A 146 -6.78 -11.78 -16.76
N PHE A 147 -7.48 -11.11 -15.84
CA PHE A 147 -8.91 -11.31 -15.64
C PHE A 147 -9.75 -10.03 -15.80
N CYS A 148 -9.13 -8.85 -15.86
CA CYS A 148 -9.82 -7.57 -16.00
C CYS A 148 -9.50 -6.84 -17.32
N ASN A 149 -9.09 -7.59 -18.36
CA ASN A 149 -8.68 -7.03 -19.65
C ASN A 149 -7.62 -5.92 -19.53
N LYS A 150 -6.75 -5.97 -18.51
CA LYS A 150 -5.75 -4.92 -18.21
C LYS A 150 -6.35 -3.55 -17.82
N HIS A 151 -7.59 -3.54 -17.34
CA HIS A 151 -8.25 -2.33 -16.85
C HIS A 151 -8.65 -2.44 -15.38
N ILE A 152 -8.52 -1.34 -14.65
CA ILE A 152 -9.21 -1.11 -13.39
C ILE A 152 -10.28 -0.06 -13.67
N ASP A 153 -11.53 -0.48 -13.72
CA ASP A 153 -12.63 0.38 -14.17
C ASP A 153 -12.32 0.97 -15.57
N HIS A 154 -12.23 2.29 -15.70
CA HIS A 154 -11.84 2.95 -16.97
C HIS A 154 -10.33 3.13 -17.15
N LEU A 155 -9.51 2.84 -16.14
CA LEU A 155 -8.07 3.07 -16.15
C LEU A 155 -7.32 1.88 -16.77
N SER A 156 -6.64 2.08 -17.89
CA SER A 156 -5.71 1.06 -18.42
C SER A 156 -4.44 1.00 -17.57
N ILE A 157 -3.99 -0.22 -17.25
CA ILE A 157 -2.72 -0.45 -16.56
C ILE A 157 -1.54 -0.73 -17.51
N ASP A 158 -1.76 -0.77 -18.82
CA ASP A 158 -0.72 -1.00 -19.83
C ASP A 158 -0.10 0.30 -20.36
N GLU A 159 0.72 0.20 -21.43
CA GLU A 159 1.41 1.33 -22.05
C GLU A 159 0.47 2.45 -22.55
N THR A 160 -0.83 2.16 -22.74
CA THR A 160 -1.82 3.17 -23.15
C THR A 160 -2.33 4.02 -21.97
N GLY A 161 -2.07 3.58 -20.72
CA GLY A 161 -2.51 4.24 -19.50
C GLY A 161 -1.35 4.55 -18.56
N ILE A 162 -1.37 3.97 -17.35
CA ILE A 162 -0.35 4.23 -16.32
C ILE A 162 0.87 3.31 -16.38
N ASN A 163 0.94 2.41 -17.35
CA ASN A 163 2.04 1.46 -17.58
C ASN A 163 2.50 0.73 -16.31
N LEU A 164 1.54 0.30 -15.50
CA LEU A 164 1.80 -0.48 -14.29
C LEU A 164 2.11 -1.95 -14.61
N SER A 165 1.64 -2.49 -15.75
CA SER A 165 1.87 -3.89 -16.12
C SER A 165 3.33 -4.22 -16.42
N CYS A 166 4.19 -3.23 -16.70
CA CYS A 166 5.61 -3.45 -16.98
C CYS A 166 6.38 -4.10 -15.81
N VAL A 167 5.85 -4.02 -14.58
CA VAL A 167 6.47 -4.67 -13.40
C VAL A 167 6.32 -6.19 -13.39
N LEU A 168 5.55 -6.74 -14.34
CA LEU A 168 5.26 -8.16 -14.48
C LEU A 168 5.98 -8.82 -15.67
N ASP A 169 6.84 -8.07 -16.35
CA ASP A 169 7.65 -8.50 -17.50
C ASP A 169 9.10 -8.74 -17.05
#